data_AF-A0AAV6G3L7-F1
#
_entry.id   AF-A0AAV6G3L7-F1
#
_cell.length_a   1.000
_cell.length_b   1.000
_cell.length_c   1.000
_cell.angle_alpha   90.00
_cell.angle_beta   90.00
_cell.angle_gamma   90.00
#
_symmetry.space_group_name_H-M   'P 1'
#
loop_
_entity.id
_entity.type
_entity.pdbx_description
1 polymer ?
#
loop_
_entity_poly.entity_id
_entity_poly.type
_entity_poly.pdbx_seq_one_letter_code
_entity_poly.pdbx_strand_id
1 'polypeptide(L)'
;MAVALDLPDTASPWGTVHPRFKQDVAYRLTLGARAVAYGENVSHQGPFPSSVFLDGTYLILTYNQNVSATPAKDTFEVCCSMEKVQCSSGDIFWMSAPMVPQGPSTVALTLGGCRAEHVASLRYAWKDWPCDFKACPVYSADRILPAPPFVLHQWP
;
A
#
# COMPACT_ATOMS: atom_id res chain seq x y z
N MET A 1 6.81 10.35 8.19
CA MET A 1 7.93 10.20 7.21
C MET A 1 7.35 10.24 5.81
N ALA A 2 8.12 10.67 4.81
CA ALA A 2 7.66 10.68 3.42
C ALA A 2 7.70 9.27 2.82
N VAL A 3 6.58 8.84 2.22
CA VAL A 3 6.54 7.60 1.45
C VAL A 3 7.16 7.87 0.07
N ALA A 4 8.13 7.06 -0.33
CA ALA A 4 8.93 7.24 -1.55
C ALA A 4 9.16 5.94 -2.35
N LEU A 5 8.45 4.86 -2.01
CA LEU A 5 8.57 3.55 -2.66
C LEU A 5 8.22 3.56 -4.17
N ASP A 6 7.47 4.57 -4.61
CA ASP A 6 7.07 4.79 -6.00
C ASP A 6 8.02 5.74 -6.74
N LEU A 7 9.17 6.07 -6.15
CA LEU A 7 10.22 6.89 -6.79
C LEU A 7 11.49 6.11 -7.11
N PRO A 8 11.40 4.89 -7.70
CA PRO A 8 12.58 4.18 -8.15
C PRO A 8 13.28 4.90 -9.30
N ASP A 9 14.59 4.68 -9.44
CA ASP A 9 15.39 5.26 -10.53
C ASP A 9 16.48 4.29 -11.01
N THR A 10 16.08 3.22 -11.71
CA THR A 10 17.01 2.28 -12.36
C THR A 10 17.93 2.97 -13.36
N ALA A 11 17.46 4.06 -13.98
CA ALA A 11 18.15 4.78 -15.04
C ALA A 11 18.95 6.00 -14.53
N SER A 12 19.22 6.08 -13.24
CA SER A 12 20.07 7.14 -12.70
C SER A 12 21.49 7.05 -13.30
N PRO A 13 22.01 8.12 -13.94
CA PRO A 13 23.38 8.13 -14.44
C PRO A 13 24.42 8.15 -13.31
N TRP A 14 23.98 8.30 -12.06
CA TRP A 14 24.83 8.28 -10.87
C TRP A 14 24.75 6.96 -10.10
N GLY A 15 24.05 5.95 -10.62
CA GLY A 15 23.88 4.63 -9.98
C GLY A 15 22.61 4.54 -9.12
N THR A 16 22.21 3.30 -8.80
CA THR A 16 20.91 2.97 -8.20
C THR A 16 20.69 3.52 -6.80
N VAL A 17 21.77 3.76 -6.04
CA VAL A 17 21.72 4.41 -4.71
C VAL A 17 21.56 5.94 -4.77
N HIS A 18 21.65 6.53 -5.96
CA HIS A 18 21.55 7.98 -6.18
C HIS A 18 20.34 8.36 -7.06
N PRO A 19 19.10 8.14 -6.59
CA PRO A 19 17.90 8.47 -7.35
C PRO A 19 17.77 9.98 -7.59
N ARG A 20 17.27 10.37 -8.76
CA ARG A 20 17.07 11.78 -9.16
C ARG A 20 15.92 12.47 -8.44
N PHE A 21 14.90 11.72 -8.05
CA PHE A 21 13.60 12.23 -7.58
C PHE A 21 13.60 12.71 -6.12
N LYS A 22 14.72 13.28 -5.65
CA LYS A 22 14.87 13.80 -4.28
C LYS A 22 13.93 14.97 -3.99
N GLN A 23 13.57 15.75 -5.03
CA GLN A 23 12.61 16.84 -4.89
C GLN A 23 11.20 16.33 -4.53
N ASP A 24 10.76 15.22 -5.14
CA ASP A 24 9.49 14.58 -4.79
C ASP A 24 9.49 14.09 -3.33
N VAL A 25 10.58 13.46 -2.88
CA VAL A 25 10.75 13.04 -1.48
C VAL A 25 10.69 14.24 -0.55
N ALA A 26 11.41 15.31 -0.86
CA ALA A 26 11.44 16.53 -0.07
C ALA A 26 10.06 17.20 0.01
N TYR A 27 9.35 17.29 -1.12
CA TYR A 27 8.01 17.86 -1.17
C TYR A 27 7.03 17.08 -0.28
N ARG A 28 7.02 15.74 -0.37
CA ARG A 28 6.17 14.91 0.50
C ARG A 28 6.53 15.06 1.99
N LEU A 29 7.82 15.21 2.29
CA LEU A 29 8.29 15.44 3.67
C LEU A 29 7.84 16.81 4.21
N THR A 30 7.91 17.85 3.39
CA THR A 30 7.55 19.21 3.80
C THR A 30 6.06 19.37 4.04
N LEU A 31 5.19 18.62 3.36
CA LEU A 31 3.75 18.57 3.66
C LEU A 31 3.50 18.16 5.11
N GLY A 32 4.16 17.09 5.58
CA GLY A 32 4.07 16.65 6.98
C GLY A 32 4.64 17.68 7.96
N ALA A 33 5.77 18.30 7.62
CA ALA A 33 6.36 19.34 8.46
C ALA A 33 5.44 20.58 8.59
N ARG A 34 4.79 21.00 7.51
CA ARG A 34 3.82 22.11 7.51
C ARG A 34 2.62 21.82 8.41
N ALA A 35 2.05 20.62 8.31
CA ALA A 35 0.94 20.21 9.15
C ALA A 35 1.31 20.15 10.63
N VAL A 36 2.48 19.59 10.98
CA VAL A 36 2.89 19.39 12.37
C VAL A 36 3.45 20.65 13.02
N ALA A 37 4.38 21.35 12.35
CA ALA A 37 5.10 22.47 12.94
C ALA A 37 4.33 23.79 12.85
N TYR A 38 3.50 23.95 11.82
CA TYR A 38 2.79 25.20 11.55
C TYR A 38 1.27 25.08 11.65
N GLY A 39 0.73 23.88 11.93
CA GLY A 39 -0.72 23.66 12.06
C GLY A 39 -1.49 23.90 10.76
N GLU A 40 -0.81 23.88 9.62
CA GLU A 40 -1.45 24.16 8.33
C GLU A 40 -2.34 23.01 7.89
N ASN A 41 -3.52 23.35 7.36
CA ASN A 41 -4.45 22.35 6.81
C ASN A 41 -4.01 21.91 5.41
N VAL A 42 -2.95 21.10 5.35
CA VAL A 42 -2.42 20.51 4.12
C VAL A 42 -2.57 18.99 4.13
N SER A 43 -2.91 18.41 2.98
CA SER A 43 -2.88 16.95 2.81
C SER A 43 -1.44 16.46 2.94
N HIS A 44 -1.17 15.63 3.95
CA HIS A 44 0.18 15.21 4.29
C HIS A 44 0.30 13.72 4.66
N GLN A 45 -0.83 13.00 4.69
CA GLN A 45 -0.87 11.57 4.99
C GLN A 45 -1.40 10.84 3.76
N GLY A 46 -0.63 9.87 3.27
CA GLY A 46 -1.09 8.96 2.23
C GLY A 46 -2.25 8.09 2.73
N PRO A 47 -3.03 7.47 1.82
CA PRO A 47 -4.12 6.59 2.21
C PRO A 47 -3.64 5.44 3.07
N PHE A 48 -4.29 5.22 4.21
CA PHE A 48 -4.04 4.08 5.07
C PHE A 48 -5.34 3.29 5.28
N PRO A 49 -5.29 1.95 5.32
CA PRO A 49 -6.47 1.14 5.63
C PRO A 49 -7.13 1.57 6.95
N SER A 50 -8.44 1.78 6.91
CA SER A 50 -9.27 2.02 8.10
C SER A 50 -10.04 0.77 8.52
N SER A 51 -10.43 -0.09 7.57
CA SER A 51 -11.06 -1.37 7.84
C SER A 51 -10.77 -2.39 6.74
N VAL A 52 -10.81 -3.66 7.13
CA VAL A 52 -10.82 -4.80 6.23
C VAL A 52 -11.97 -5.70 6.66
N PHE A 53 -12.75 -6.19 5.71
CA PHE A 53 -13.72 -7.23 5.97
C PHE A 53 -13.74 -8.25 4.85
N LEU A 54 -14.17 -9.46 5.19
CA LEU A 54 -14.27 -10.57 4.28
C LEU A 54 -15.69 -10.64 3.71
N ASP A 55 -15.82 -10.62 2.38
CA ASP A 55 -17.09 -10.77 1.67
C ASP A 55 -16.99 -11.94 0.68
N GLY A 56 -17.42 -13.12 1.14
CA GLY A 56 -17.29 -14.37 0.39
C GLY A 56 -15.83 -14.70 0.05
N THR A 57 -15.45 -14.51 -1.23
CA THR A 57 -14.09 -14.77 -1.74
C THR A 57 -13.23 -13.51 -1.88
N TYR A 58 -13.76 -12.35 -1.47
CA TYR A 58 -13.08 -11.07 -1.56
C TYR A 58 -12.71 -10.53 -0.19
N LEU A 59 -11.55 -9.88 -0.10
CA LEU A 59 -11.27 -8.96 1.00
C LEU A 59 -11.59 -7.55 0.54
N ILE A 60 -12.49 -6.89 1.25
CA ILE A 60 -12.84 -5.51 1.02
C ILE A 60 -12.04 -4.64 1.97
N LEU A 61 -11.21 -3.77 1.39
CA LEU A 61 -10.33 -2.87 2.10
C LEU A 61 -10.83 -1.44 1.92
N THR A 62 -11.13 -0.77 3.01
CA THR A 62 -11.53 0.65 3.01
C THR A 62 -10.38 1.49 3.54
N TYR A 63 -10.10 2.59 2.86
CA TYR A 63 -9.10 3.58 3.24
C TYR A 63 -9.72 4.70 4.08
N ASN A 64 -8.90 5.33 4.91
CA ASN A 64 -9.27 6.47 5.75
C ASN A 64 -9.55 7.78 4.98
N GLN A 65 -9.44 7.76 3.65
CA GLN A 65 -9.67 8.89 2.76
C GLN A 65 -10.03 8.40 1.35
N ASN A 66 -10.52 9.30 0.50
CA ASN A 66 -10.70 9.00 -0.91
C ASN A 66 -9.33 8.75 -1.58
N VAL A 67 -9.31 7.77 -2.48
CA VAL A 67 -8.11 7.30 -3.16
C VAL A 67 -8.26 7.38 -4.67
N SER A 68 -7.13 7.53 -5.35
CA SER A 68 -7.01 7.16 -6.75
C SER A 68 -6.40 5.78 -6.82
N ALA A 69 -7.21 4.78 -7.21
CA ALA A 69 -6.77 3.39 -7.29
C ALA A 69 -6.78 2.88 -8.73
N THR A 70 -5.79 2.06 -9.08
CA THR A 70 -5.71 1.30 -10.34
C THR A 70 -5.64 -0.19 -10.06
N PRO A 71 -6.12 -1.06 -10.96
CA PRO A 71 -6.00 -2.50 -10.78
C PRO A 71 -4.55 -2.92 -10.57
N ALA A 72 -4.32 -3.79 -9.59
CA ALA A 72 -2.99 -4.29 -9.26
C ALA A 72 -3.00 -5.81 -9.24
N LYS A 73 -1.95 -6.43 -9.77
CA LYS A 73 -1.80 -7.89 -9.68
C LYS A 73 -0.98 -8.26 -8.45
N ASP A 74 0.21 -7.68 -8.31
CA ASP A 74 1.25 -8.25 -7.44
C ASP A 74 1.77 -7.32 -6.35
N THR A 75 1.00 -6.27 -6.02
CA THR A 75 1.35 -5.30 -4.96
C THR A 75 0.73 -5.67 -3.61
N PHE A 76 -0.43 -6.33 -3.60
CA PHE A 76 -1.05 -6.87 -2.39
C PHE A 76 -0.74 -8.35 -2.28
N GLU A 77 -0.52 -8.81 -1.06
CA GLU A 77 -0.26 -10.21 -0.77
C GLU A 77 -1.02 -10.64 0.49
N VAL A 78 -1.59 -11.83 0.46
CA VAL A 78 -2.24 -12.46 1.60
C VAL A 78 -1.43 -13.65 2.05
N CYS A 79 -1.42 -13.88 3.37
CA CYS A 79 -0.87 -15.08 3.95
C CYS A 79 -1.97 -15.95 4.53
N CYS A 80 -1.84 -17.26 4.31
CA CYS A 80 -2.86 -18.25 4.64
C CYS A 80 -2.31 -19.26 5.61
N SER A 81 -2.99 -19.45 6.74
CA SER A 81 -2.58 -20.36 7.79
C SER A 81 -3.78 -21.15 8.29
N MET A 82 -3.70 -22.48 8.24
CA MET A 82 -4.76 -23.36 8.77
C MET A 82 -4.87 -23.24 10.29
N GLU A 83 -3.75 -23.00 10.97
CA GLU A 83 -3.69 -22.82 12.43
C GLU A 83 -3.93 -21.36 12.85
N LYS A 84 -4.23 -20.45 11.90
CA LYS A 84 -4.39 -19.01 12.12
C LYS A 84 -3.20 -18.35 12.82
N VAL A 85 -2.02 -18.94 12.69
CA VAL A 85 -0.78 -18.35 13.18
C VAL A 85 -0.49 -17.10 12.34
N GLN A 86 -0.11 -16.01 13.02
CA GLN A 86 0.29 -14.78 12.35
C GLN A 86 1.50 -15.04 11.48
N CYS A 87 1.42 -14.65 10.21
CA CYS A 87 2.55 -14.78 9.32
C CYS A 87 3.58 -13.70 9.61
N SER A 88 4.83 -14.12 9.82
CA SER A 88 5.96 -13.21 9.91
C SER A 88 6.25 -12.59 8.53
N SER A 89 6.89 -11.42 8.52
CA SER A 89 7.27 -10.75 7.29
C SER A 89 8.24 -11.57 6.42
N GLY A 90 8.99 -12.51 7.02
CA GLY A 90 9.95 -13.39 6.34
C GLY A 90 9.41 -14.77 5.97
N ASP A 91 8.14 -15.05 6.26
CA ASP A 91 7.55 -16.35 5.96
C ASP A 91 7.38 -16.56 4.45
N ILE A 92 7.45 -17.81 3.99
CA ILE A 92 7.41 -18.20 2.57
C ILE A 92 5.97 -18.27 2.04
N PHE A 93 4.97 -17.98 2.88
CA PHE A 93 3.55 -18.27 2.63
C PHE A 93 2.74 -17.09 2.08
N TRP A 94 3.40 -16.04 1.55
CA TRP A 94 2.72 -14.90 0.95
C TRP A 94 2.33 -15.17 -0.50
N MET A 95 1.05 -14.98 -0.80
CA MET A 95 0.48 -15.18 -2.12
C MET A 95 -0.07 -13.88 -2.66
N SER A 96 0.09 -13.65 -3.97
CA SER A 96 -0.43 -12.48 -4.65
C SER A 96 -1.96 -12.38 -4.51
N ALA A 97 -2.45 -11.20 -4.16
CA ALA A 97 -3.87 -10.91 -3.99
C ALA A 97 -4.29 -9.79 -4.97
N PRO A 98 -4.77 -10.14 -6.18
CA PRO A 98 -5.14 -9.14 -7.18
C PRO A 98 -6.19 -8.16 -6.65
N MET A 99 -5.99 -6.88 -6.90
CA MET A 99 -6.81 -5.78 -6.43
C MET A 99 -7.57 -5.10 -7.56
N VAL A 100 -8.84 -4.76 -7.31
CA VAL A 100 -9.65 -3.89 -8.18
C VAL A 100 -10.31 -2.76 -7.36
N PRO A 101 -10.39 -1.52 -7.89
CA PRO A 101 -11.17 -0.46 -7.27
C PRO A 101 -12.67 -0.79 -7.23
N GLN A 102 -13.34 -0.48 -6.12
CA GLN A 102 -14.79 -0.70 -5.94
C GLN A 102 -15.56 0.58 -5.55
N GLY A 103 -14.86 1.67 -5.25
CA GLY A 103 -15.48 2.92 -4.83
C GLY A 103 -14.45 4.03 -4.62
N PRO A 104 -14.86 5.18 -4.04
CA PRO A 104 -14.00 6.33 -3.85
C PRO A 104 -12.87 6.08 -2.83
N SER A 105 -13.09 5.19 -1.86
CA SER A 105 -12.12 4.84 -0.80
C SER A 105 -12.00 3.34 -0.59
N THR A 106 -12.58 2.51 -1.47
CA THR A 106 -12.70 1.07 -1.27
C THR A 106 -12.09 0.29 -2.43
N VAL A 107 -11.35 -0.76 -2.11
CA VAL A 107 -10.80 -1.72 -3.08
C VAL A 107 -11.19 -3.14 -2.66
N ALA A 108 -11.35 -4.03 -3.63
CA ALA A 108 -11.55 -5.45 -3.40
C ALA A 108 -10.30 -6.23 -3.81
N LEU A 109 -9.89 -7.19 -2.98
CA LEU A 109 -8.79 -8.12 -3.24
C LEU A 109 -9.34 -9.52 -3.42
N THR A 110 -8.85 -10.24 -4.43
CA THR A 110 -9.18 -11.65 -4.65
C THR A 110 -8.19 -12.53 -3.89
N LEU A 111 -8.71 -13.52 -3.16
CA LEU A 111 -7.91 -14.33 -2.22
C LEU A 111 -6.92 -15.35 -2.85
N GLY A 112 -6.68 -15.34 -4.16
CA GLY A 112 -5.55 -16.08 -4.78
C GLY A 112 -5.48 -17.59 -4.49
N GLY A 113 -6.59 -18.24 -4.13
CA GLY A 113 -6.63 -19.66 -3.71
C GLY A 113 -6.59 -19.89 -2.19
N CYS A 114 -6.43 -18.83 -1.41
CA CYS A 114 -6.66 -18.83 0.03
C CYS A 114 -8.14 -18.96 0.34
N ARG A 115 -8.50 -19.84 1.27
CA ARG A 115 -9.85 -19.86 1.80
C ARG A 115 -10.02 -18.75 2.82
N ALA A 116 -11.21 -18.17 2.81
CA ALA A 116 -11.64 -17.04 3.62
C ALA A 116 -11.35 -17.25 5.12
N GLU A 117 -11.59 -18.46 5.61
CA GLU A 117 -11.37 -18.88 7.00
C GLU A 117 -9.90 -19.02 7.42
N HIS A 118 -8.98 -19.10 6.44
CA HIS A 118 -7.54 -19.31 6.66
C HIS A 118 -6.71 -18.06 6.41
N VAL A 119 -7.31 -16.96 5.95
CA VAL A 119 -6.56 -15.73 5.71
C VAL A 119 -6.10 -15.18 7.07
N ALA A 120 -4.80 -15.12 7.28
CA ALA A 120 -4.20 -14.75 8.57
C ALA A 120 -3.60 -13.33 8.58
N SER A 121 -3.04 -12.91 7.45
CA SER A 121 -2.41 -11.59 7.31
C SER A 121 -2.45 -11.05 5.88
N LEU A 122 -2.47 -9.73 5.74
CA LEU A 122 -2.57 -8.98 4.48
C LEU A 122 -1.47 -7.95 4.50
N ARG A 123 -0.74 -7.82 3.40
CA ARG A 123 0.29 -6.79 3.25
C ARG A 123 0.18 -6.10 1.90
N TYR A 124 0.75 -4.89 1.85
CA TYR A 124 0.78 -4.04 0.68
C TYR A 124 2.18 -3.47 0.45
N ALA A 125 2.66 -3.56 -0.79
CA ALA A 125 3.93 -2.98 -1.25
C ALA A 125 5.16 -3.48 -0.46
N TRP A 126 5.22 -4.78 -0.16
CA TRP A 126 6.26 -5.41 0.67
C TRP A 126 7.48 -5.95 -0.11
N LYS A 127 7.53 -5.73 -1.42
CA LYS A 127 8.68 -6.05 -2.27
C LYS A 127 9.68 -4.90 -2.22
N ASP A 128 10.95 -5.18 -2.48
CA ASP A 128 12.00 -4.15 -2.66
C ASP A 128 11.61 -3.12 -3.72
N TRP A 129 10.86 -3.57 -4.74
CA TRP A 129 10.39 -2.77 -5.87
C TRP A 129 8.91 -3.05 -6.13
N PRO A 130 7.99 -2.42 -5.38
CA PRO A 130 6.58 -2.78 -5.41
C PRO A 130 5.81 -2.21 -6.62
N CYS A 131 6.34 -1.17 -7.26
CA CYS A 131 5.76 -0.50 -8.43
C CYS A 131 6.80 0.32 -9.21
N ASP A 132 6.45 0.70 -10.43
CA ASP A 132 7.27 1.61 -11.25
C ASP A 132 7.14 3.08 -10.80
N PHE A 133 7.94 3.94 -11.42
CA PHE A 133 7.97 5.38 -11.15
C PHE A 133 6.57 6.00 -11.21
N LYS A 134 6.08 6.50 -10.08
CA LYS A 134 4.75 7.10 -9.87
C LYS A 134 3.60 6.22 -10.37
N ALA A 135 3.78 4.90 -10.32
CA ALA A 135 2.84 3.91 -10.85
C ALA A 135 2.36 2.92 -9.78
N CYS A 136 2.41 3.31 -8.51
CA CYS A 136 1.81 2.50 -7.46
C CYS A 136 0.28 2.47 -7.57
N PRO A 137 -0.38 1.40 -7.14
CA PRO A 137 -1.79 1.23 -7.45
C PRO A 137 -2.73 2.02 -6.55
N VAL A 138 -2.24 2.63 -5.47
CA VAL A 138 -3.07 3.40 -4.53
C VAL A 138 -2.36 4.69 -4.16
N TYR A 139 -3.04 5.80 -4.46
CA TYR A 139 -2.63 7.14 -4.07
C TYR A 139 -3.78 7.88 -3.39
N SER A 140 -3.47 8.98 -2.71
CA SER A 140 -4.44 10.01 -2.37
C SER A 140 -5.22 10.46 -3.61
N ALA A 141 -6.43 11.01 -3.42
CA ALA A 141 -7.29 11.43 -4.53
C ALA A 141 -6.59 12.41 -5.51
N ASP A 142 -5.69 13.26 -5.02
CA ASP A 142 -4.88 14.20 -5.79
C ASP A 142 -3.62 13.58 -6.45
N ARG A 143 -3.37 12.29 -6.22
CA ARG A 143 -2.20 11.52 -6.68
C ARG A 143 -0.84 12.00 -6.19
N ILE A 144 -0.79 12.80 -5.13
CA ILE A 144 0.47 13.30 -4.58
C ILE A 144 1.14 12.28 -3.65
N LEU A 145 0.35 11.64 -2.80
CA LEU A 145 0.82 10.78 -1.71
C LEU A 145 0.47 9.31 -2.00
N PRO A 146 1.46 8.43 -2.24
CA PRO A 146 1.21 7.01 -2.33
C PRO A 146 0.79 6.45 -0.97
N ALA A 147 0.01 5.37 -0.98
CA ALA A 147 -0.21 4.58 0.23
C ALA A 147 1.14 4.04 0.75
N PRO A 148 1.43 4.13 2.06
CA PRO A 148 2.61 3.50 2.63
C PRO A 148 2.48 1.98 2.61
N PRO A 149 3.59 1.24 2.71
CA PRO A 149 3.53 -0.18 3.00
C PRO A 149 2.78 -0.40 4.33
N PHE A 150 1.93 -1.44 4.38
CA PHE A 150 1.44 -1.96 5.66
C PHE A 150 1.43 -3.49 5.72
N VAL A 151 1.37 -4.02 6.95
CA VAL A 151 0.92 -5.39 7.25
C VAL A 151 -0.21 -5.30 8.25
N LEU A 152 -1.32 -5.97 7.96
CA LEU A 152 -2.44 -6.15 8.86
C LEU A 152 -2.48 -7.61 9.28
N HIS A 153 -2.50 -7.85 10.58
CA HIS A 153 -2.69 -9.16 11.18
C HIS A 153 -4.08 -9.19 11.80
N GLN A 154 -4.85 -10.25 11.58
CA GLN A 154 -6.18 -10.44 12.16
C GLN A 154 -7.12 -9.24 11.94
N TRP A 155 -7.98 -9.34 10.93
CA TRP A 155 -9.11 -8.43 10.73
C TRP A 155 -10.38 -9.06 11.34
N PRO A 156 -11.34 -8.23 11.78
CA PRO A 156 -12.64 -8.73 12.23
C PRO A 156 -13.38 -9.54 11.15
#